data_AF-A0A226D5X9-F1
#
_entry.id   AF-A0A226D5X9-F1
#
_cell.length_a   1.000
_cell.length_b   1.000
_cell.length_c   1.000
_cell.angle_alpha   90.00
_cell.angle_beta   90.00
_cell.angle_gamma   90.00
#
_symmetry.space_group_name_H-M   'P 1'
#
loop_
_entity.id
_entity.type
_entity.pdbx_description
1 polymer ?
#
loop_
_entity_poly.entity_id
_entity_poly.type
_entity_poly.pdbx_seq_one_letter_code
_entity_poly.pdbx_strand_id
1 'polypeptide(L)'
;MAWRLYSSPRSAIKYRNYFDLAMMGIHWWILLSFATPWTIIFAVWVAGTYLFGNFALSHSRLPVAKKQTHWVEYAFHHTANIKSSLWMDWWTGYLNFEIVHHLFPTLPPFRSYLVRDKVMALAAKYDLPYNEFSYTEAWAQNFRNLENVAKHFK
;
A
#
# COMPACT_ATOMS: atom_id res chain seq x y z
N MET A 1 -10.57 14.50 11.50
CA MET A 1 -9.82 15.41 12.38
C MET A 1 -10.39 15.50 13.80
N ALA A 2 -11.71 15.69 13.97
CA ALA A 2 -12.35 15.93 15.27
C ALA A 2 -12.00 14.90 16.38
N TRP A 3 -11.91 13.61 16.04
CA TRP A 3 -11.57 12.58 17.01
C TRP A 3 -10.16 12.73 17.62
N ARG A 4 -9.17 13.25 16.86
CA ARG A 4 -7.78 13.44 17.35
C ARG A 4 -7.67 14.56 18.38
N LEU A 5 -8.52 15.58 18.25
CA LEU A 5 -8.50 16.77 19.10
C LEU A 5 -9.49 16.68 20.27
N TYR A 6 -10.50 15.82 20.17
CA TYR A 6 -11.56 15.71 21.18
C TYR A 6 -11.66 14.31 21.79
N SER A 7 -11.89 13.29 20.97
CA SER A 7 -12.14 11.93 21.45
C SER A 7 -10.89 11.30 22.08
N SER A 8 -9.71 11.49 21.47
CA SER A 8 -8.46 10.92 21.94
C SER A 8 -8.00 11.53 23.29
N PRO A 9 -7.95 12.88 23.48
CA PRO A 9 -7.59 13.44 24.79
C PRO A 9 -8.62 13.09 25.86
N ARG A 10 -9.92 13.13 25.52
CA ARG A 10 -11.01 12.74 26.44
C ARG A 10 -10.88 11.29 26.89
N SER A 11 -10.53 10.38 25.97
CA SER A 11 -10.30 8.97 26.28
C SER A 11 -9.09 8.80 27.20
N ALA A 12 -7.96 9.44 26.88
CA ALA A 12 -6.75 9.40 27.70
C ALA A 12 -7.00 9.90 29.13
N ILE A 13 -7.76 10.99 29.29
CA ILE A 13 -8.17 11.51 30.60
C ILE A 13 -9.09 10.50 31.31
N LYS A 14 -10.11 9.96 30.62
CA LYS A 14 -11.07 9.00 31.19
C LYS A 14 -10.38 7.76 31.73
N TYR A 15 -9.41 7.22 31.00
CA TYR A 15 -8.67 6.01 31.37
C TYR A 15 -7.36 6.29 32.11
N ARG A 16 -7.11 7.55 32.50
CA ARG A 16 -5.90 7.99 33.21
C ARG A 16 -4.59 7.62 32.49
N ASN A 17 -4.62 7.53 31.17
CA ASN A 17 -3.43 7.31 30.36
C ASN A 17 -2.71 8.65 30.11
N TYR A 18 -2.05 9.15 31.16
CA TYR A 18 -1.35 10.43 31.10
C TYR A 18 -0.11 10.39 30.19
N PHE A 19 0.47 9.20 29.96
CA PHE A 19 1.55 9.02 29.00
C PHE A 19 1.08 9.35 27.59
N ASP A 20 -0.03 8.75 27.14
CA ASP A 20 -0.62 9.07 25.84
C ASP A 20 -1.00 10.55 25.76
N LEU A 21 -1.59 11.10 26.82
CA LEU A 21 -1.96 12.52 26.86
C LEU A 21 -0.75 13.44 26.69
N ALA A 22 0.38 13.13 27.33
CA ALA A 22 1.63 13.88 27.19
C ALA A 22 2.22 13.75 25.78
N MET A 23 2.26 12.54 25.21
CA MET A 23 2.73 12.30 23.85
C MET A 23 1.87 13.04 22.81
N MET A 24 0.55 13.10 23.02
CA MET A 24 -0.34 13.91 22.19
C MET A 24 -0.01 15.40 22.28
N GLY A 25 0.24 15.93 23.48
CA GLY A 25 0.65 17.32 23.68
C GLY A 25 1.96 17.64 22.97
N ILE A 26 2.97 16.77 23.10
CA ILE A 26 4.26 16.90 22.40
C ILE A 26 4.07 16.87 20.88
N HIS A 27 3.26 15.94 20.36
CA HIS A 27 2.95 15.86 18.93
C HIS A 27 2.37 17.16 18.39
N TRP A 28 1.37 17.73 19.08
CA TRP A 28 0.74 18.99 18.66
C TRP A 28 1.67 20.19 18.82
N TRP A 29 2.49 20.23 19.86
CA TRP A 29 3.49 21.27 20.02
C TRP A 29 4.52 21.25 18.88
N ILE A 30 5.07 20.07 18.55
CA ILE A 30 5.98 19.92 17.39
C ILE A 30 5.28 20.34 16.10
N LEU A 31 4.05 19.86 15.88
CA LEU A 31 3.29 20.22 14.68
C LEU A 31 3.07 21.75 14.61
N LEU A 32 2.64 22.41 15.68
CA LEU A 32 2.37 23.85 15.62
C LEU A 32 3.65 24.70 15.57
N SER A 33 4.76 24.23 16.15
CA SER A 33 6.04 24.93 16.13
C SER A 33 6.80 24.78 14.81
N PHE A 34 6.62 23.67 14.08
CA PHE A 34 7.40 23.37 12.87
C PHE A 34 6.56 23.16 11.61
N ALA A 35 5.24 22.97 11.72
CA ALA A 35 4.36 22.73 10.59
C ALA A 35 3.79 24.04 10.02
N THR A 36 4.66 24.78 9.32
CA THR A 36 4.19 25.84 8.42
C THR A 36 3.27 25.25 7.33
N PRO A 37 2.34 26.02 6.74
CA PRO A 37 1.49 25.52 5.67
C PRO A 37 2.25 24.80 4.55
N TRP A 38 3.42 25.33 4.18
CA TRP A 38 4.31 24.74 3.18
C TRP A 38 4.86 23.38 3.57
N THR A 39 5.30 23.21 4.82
CA THR A 39 5.81 21.91 5.30
C THR A 39 4.71 20.85 5.36
N ILE A 40 3.47 21.22 5.70
CA ILE A 40 2.34 20.29 5.70
C ILE A 40 2.00 19.86 4.27
N ILE A 41 1.88 20.83 3.35
CA ILE A 41 1.58 20.55 1.93
C ILE A 41 2.66 19.65 1.34
N PHE A 42 3.93 19.96 1.59
CA PHE A 42 5.05 19.17 1.12
C PHE A 42 5.04 17.75 1.71
N ALA A 43 4.84 17.60 3.02
CA ALA A 43 4.75 16.30 3.67
C ALA A 43 3.60 15.46 3.11
N VAL A 44 2.42 16.05 2.90
CA VAL A 44 1.26 15.39 2.30
C VAL A 44 1.54 14.99 0.86
N TRP A 45 2.17 15.86 0.07
CA TRP A 45 2.51 15.58 -1.32
C TRP A 45 3.52 14.42 -1.43
N VAL A 46 4.57 14.42 -0.61
CA VAL A 46 5.55 13.33 -0.55
C VAL A 46 4.90 12.02 -0.10
N ALA A 47 4.15 12.04 1.01
CA ALA A 47 3.48 10.84 1.53
C ALA A 47 2.44 10.28 0.54
N GLY A 48 1.67 11.15 -0.09
CA GLY A 48 0.67 10.78 -1.10
C GLY A 48 1.32 10.17 -2.35
N THR A 49 2.38 10.78 -2.85
CA THR A 49 3.14 10.26 -4.01
C THR A 49 3.78 8.92 -3.70
N TYR A 50 4.36 8.78 -2.51
CA TYR A 50 4.94 7.52 -2.04
C TYR A 50 3.88 6.41 -1.93
N LEU A 51 2.73 6.67 -1.30
CA LEU A 51 1.69 5.67 -1.11
C LEU A 51 1.06 5.28 -2.45
N PHE A 52 0.65 6.26 -3.25
CA PHE A 52 0.06 6.03 -4.56
C PHE A 52 1.04 5.34 -5.51
N GLY A 53 2.31 5.74 -5.48
CA GLY A 53 3.37 5.13 -6.25
C GLY A 53 3.48 3.64 -5.97
N ASN A 54 3.58 3.24 -4.70
CA ASN A 54 3.65 1.83 -4.32
C ASN A 54 2.39 1.04 -4.72
N PHE A 55 1.19 1.58 -4.51
CA PHE A 55 -0.06 0.93 -4.94
C PHE A 55 -0.15 0.76 -6.47
N ALA A 56 0.28 1.76 -7.23
CA ALA A 56 0.21 1.75 -8.69
C ALA A 56 1.07 0.63 -9.30
N LEU A 57 2.15 0.21 -8.65
CA LEU A 57 3.02 -0.87 -9.14
C LEU A 57 2.32 -2.23 -9.20
N SER A 58 1.29 -2.42 -8.38
CA SER A 58 0.59 -3.69 -8.25
C SER A 58 -0.60 -3.85 -9.19
N HIS A 59 -1.10 -2.76 -9.78
CA HIS A 59 -2.33 -2.79 -10.61
C HIS A 59 -2.22 -2.09 -11.97
N SER A 60 -1.38 -1.05 -12.12
CA SER A 60 -1.53 -0.12 -13.27
C SER A 60 -1.01 -0.63 -14.61
N ARG A 61 -0.31 -1.77 -14.65
CA ARG A 61 0.36 -2.28 -15.88
C ARG A 61 -0.19 -3.61 -16.39
N LEU A 62 -1.07 -4.26 -15.64
CA LEU A 62 -1.69 -5.49 -16.08
C LEU A 62 -2.96 -5.17 -16.89
N PRO A 63 -3.36 -6.05 -17.84
CA PRO A 63 -4.60 -5.87 -18.57
C PRO A 63 -5.78 -5.74 -17.60
N VAL A 64 -6.79 -4.94 -17.95
CA VAL A 64 -8.03 -4.87 -17.17
C VAL A 64 -8.96 -6.02 -17.59
N ALA A 65 -9.68 -6.62 -16.63
CA ALA A 65 -10.68 -7.63 -16.92
C ALA A 65 -11.77 -7.09 -17.87
N LYS A 66 -11.95 -7.72 -19.03
CA LYS A 66 -12.97 -7.32 -20.03
C LYS A 66 -14.39 -7.79 -19.69
N LYS A 67 -14.48 -8.77 -18.80
CA LYS A 67 -15.73 -9.38 -18.30
C LYS A 67 -15.57 -9.63 -16.82
N GLN A 68 -16.67 -9.83 -16.11
CA GLN A 68 -16.60 -10.28 -14.72
C GLN A 68 -15.88 -11.64 -14.66
N THR A 69 -14.84 -11.71 -13.83
CA THR A 69 -14.09 -12.93 -13.54
C THR A 69 -14.28 -13.28 -12.08
N HIS A 70 -14.07 -14.55 -11.73
CA HIS A 70 -14.10 -14.95 -10.33
C HIS A 70 -12.98 -14.22 -9.57
N TRP A 71 -13.23 -13.78 -8.33
CA TRP A 71 -12.29 -12.95 -7.57
C TRP A 71 -10.91 -13.58 -7.40
N VAL A 72 -10.84 -14.92 -7.30
CA VAL A 72 -9.56 -15.66 -7.26
C VAL A 72 -8.78 -15.49 -8.56
N GLU A 73 -9.42 -15.71 -9.71
CA GLU A 73 -8.79 -15.52 -11.02
C GLU A 73 -8.38 -14.06 -11.21
N TYR A 74 -9.23 -13.13 -10.79
CA TYR A 74 -8.92 -11.71 -10.84
C TYR A 74 -7.65 -11.39 -10.05
N ALA A 75 -7.52 -11.92 -8.83
CA ALA A 75 -6.34 -11.72 -7.99
C ALA A 75 -5.06 -12.20 -8.69
N PHE A 76 -5.07 -13.32 -9.41
CA PHE A 76 -3.88 -13.80 -10.11
C PHE A 76 -3.60 -13.09 -11.44
N HIS A 77 -4.63 -12.85 -12.27
CA HIS A 77 -4.45 -12.29 -13.61
C HIS A 77 -4.27 -10.76 -13.64
N HIS A 78 -4.86 -10.04 -12.68
CA HIS A 78 -4.98 -8.59 -12.71
C HIS A 78 -4.32 -7.88 -11.52
N THR A 79 -3.57 -8.63 -10.72
CA THR A 79 -2.73 -8.09 -9.64
C THR A 79 -1.31 -8.57 -9.81
N ALA A 80 -0.36 -7.71 -9.45
CA ALA A 80 1.04 -8.07 -9.38
C ALA A 80 1.62 -7.78 -7.99
N ASN A 81 2.62 -8.57 -7.65
CA ASN A 81 3.44 -8.43 -6.46
C ASN A 81 4.79 -7.79 -6.80
N ILE A 82 5.42 -7.23 -5.76
CA ILE A 82 6.82 -6.84 -5.79
C ILE A 82 7.64 -7.89 -5.03
N LYS A 83 8.78 -8.29 -5.60
CA LYS A 83 9.70 -9.26 -4.99
C LYS A 83 10.02 -8.85 -3.55
N SER A 84 9.72 -9.76 -2.63
CA SER A 84 9.94 -9.56 -1.20
C SER A 84 11.43 -9.60 -0.85
N SER A 85 11.79 -8.72 0.08
CA SER A 85 13.04 -8.72 0.84
C SER A 85 12.78 -7.90 2.10
N LEU A 86 13.60 -8.06 3.15
CA LEU A 86 13.42 -7.30 4.40
C LEU A 86 13.31 -5.78 4.15
N TRP A 87 14.14 -5.27 3.23
CA TRP A 87 14.10 -3.86 2.86
C TRP A 87 12.84 -3.50 2.05
N MET A 88 12.43 -4.33 1.09
CA MET A 88 11.23 -4.05 0.29
C MET A 88 9.97 -4.13 1.12
N ASP A 89 9.83 -5.13 1.98
CA ASP A 89 8.66 -5.30 2.85
C ASP A 89 8.49 -4.08 3.78
N TRP A 90 9.60 -3.54 4.30
CA TRP A 90 9.61 -2.30 5.07
C TRP A 90 9.32 -1.08 4.19
N TRP A 91 10.02 -0.94 3.06
CA TRP A 91 9.92 0.20 2.14
C TRP A 91 8.54 0.35 1.54
N THR A 92 7.83 -0.74 1.24
CA THR A 92 6.47 -0.70 0.70
C THR A 92 5.41 -0.77 1.79
N GLY A 93 5.78 -0.90 3.06
CA GLY A 93 4.83 -1.11 4.16
C GLY A 93 3.98 -2.37 3.97
N TYR A 94 4.57 -3.44 3.46
CA TYR A 94 3.92 -4.72 3.10
C TYR A 94 2.90 -4.68 1.94
N LEU A 95 2.84 -3.58 1.18
CA LEU A 95 2.03 -3.48 -0.06
C LEU A 95 2.61 -4.27 -1.25
N ASN A 96 3.65 -5.07 -1.03
CA ASN A 96 4.28 -5.90 -2.05
C ASN A 96 3.61 -7.26 -2.26
N PHE A 97 2.62 -7.63 -1.42
CA PHE A 97 1.90 -8.91 -1.43
C PHE A 97 0.43 -8.77 -1.82
N GLU A 98 0.13 -7.98 -2.84
CA GLU A 98 -1.26 -7.67 -3.21
C GLU A 98 -2.07 -8.91 -3.64
N ILE A 99 -1.49 -9.92 -4.31
CA ILE A 99 -2.22 -11.16 -4.63
C ILE A 99 -2.73 -11.81 -3.34
N VAL A 100 -1.91 -11.86 -2.28
CA VAL A 100 -2.33 -12.39 -0.97
C VAL A 100 -3.39 -11.50 -0.33
N HIS A 101 -3.25 -10.17 -0.45
CA HIS A 101 -4.24 -9.22 0.07
C HIS A 101 -5.61 -9.40 -0.57
N HIS A 102 -5.69 -9.54 -1.89
CA HIS A 102 -6.95 -9.78 -2.59
C HIS A 102 -7.55 -11.15 -2.25
N LEU A 103 -6.72 -12.15 -1.98
CA LEU A 103 -7.22 -13.47 -1.59
C LEU A 103 -7.66 -13.56 -0.12
N PHE A 104 -6.97 -12.86 0.76
CA PHE A 104 -7.16 -12.89 2.20
C PHE A 104 -7.13 -11.46 2.79
N PRO A 105 -8.13 -10.61 2.50
CA PRO A 105 -8.10 -9.19 2.86
C PRO A 105 -8.13 -8.94 4.38
N THR A 106 -8.55 -9.93 5.16
CA THR A 106 -8.54 -9.89 6.63
C THR A 106 -7.21 -10.29 7.25
N LEU A 107 -6.27 -10.84 6.46
CA LEU A 107 -4.93 -11.17 6.92
C LEU A 107 -4.14 -9.87 7.11
N PRO A 108 -3.53 -9.64 8.29
CA PRO A 108 -2.67 -8.48 8.48
C PRO A 108 -1.52 -8.47 7.48
N PRO A 109 -1.23 -7.36 6.77
CA PRO A 109 -0.23 -7.32 5.69
C PRO A 109 1.17 -7.80 6.10
N PHE A 110 1.59 -7.50 7.33
CA PHE A 110 2.86 -7.94 7.88
C PHE A 110 2.97 -9.47 8.10
N ARG A 111 1.88 -10.21 7.92
CA ARG A 111 1.83 -11.68 7.95
C ARG A 111 1.66 -12.31 6.57
N SER A 112 1.53 -11.52 5.51
CA SER A 112 1.33 -12.04 4.15
C SER A 112 2.45 -12.97 3.68
N TYR A 113 3.68 -12.75 4.15
CA TYR A 113 4.82 -13.62 3.86
C TYR A 113 4.60 -15.08 4.30
N LEU A 114 3.80 -15.33 5.34
CA LEU A 114 3.49 -16.67 5.85
C LEU A 114 2.60 -17.49 4.90
N VAL A 115 1.85 -16.79 4.04
CA VAL A 115 0.85 -17.40 3.15
C VAL A 115 1.28 -17.32 1.68
N ARG A 116 2.22 -16.42 1.35
CA ARG A 116 2.78 -16.21 0.01
C ARG A 116 3.13 -17.54 -0.68
N ASP A 117 3.95 -18.38 -0.05
CA ASP A 117 4.43 -19.63 -0.68
C ASP A 117 3.29 -20.62 -0.94
N LYS A 118 2.27 -20.63 -0.07
CA LYS A 118 1.06 -21.45 -0.25
C LYS A 118 0.21 -20.92 -1.43
N VAL A 119 0.12 -19.60 -1.57
CA VAL A 119 -0.57 -18.95 -2.70
C VAL A 119 0.18 -19.18 -4.01
N MET A 120 1.51 -19.14 -4.01
CA MET A 120 2.34 -19.50 -5.17
C MET A 120 2.14 -20.97 -5.58
N ALA A 121 2.13 -21.89 -4.61
CA ALA A 121 1.85 -23.30 -4.87
C ALA A 121 0.44 -23.53 -5.39
N LEU A 122 -0.56 -22.78 -4.89
CA LEU A 122 -1.92 -22.79 -5.40
C LEU A 122 -1.98 -22.31 -6.85
N ALA A 123 -1.29 -21.22 -7.17
CA ALA A 123 -1.22 -20.71 -8.53
C ALA A 123 -0.67 -21.77 -9.50
N ALA A 124 0.46 -22.38 -9.13
CA ALA A 124 1.08 -23.44 -9.92
C ALA A 124 0.18 -24.67 -10.09
N LYS A 125 -0.57 -25.06 -9.05
CA LYS A 125 -1.48 -26.21 -9.10
C LYS A 125 -2.62 -26.02 -10.10
N TYR A 126 -3.11 -24.79 -10.26
CA TYR A 126 -4.26 -24.46 -11.11
C TYR A 126 -3.88 -23.73 -12.39
N ASP A 127 -2.59 -23.73 -12.76
CA ASP A 127 -2.06 -23.04 -13.95
C ASP A 127 -2.43 -21.54 -14.00
N LEU A 128 -2.44 -20.89 -12.84
CA LEU A 128 -2.72 -19.46 -12.69
C LEU A 128 -1.40 -18.67 -12.67
N PRO A 129 -1.38 -17.47 -13.27
CA PRO A 129 -0.17 -16.65 -13.27
C PRO A 129 0.15 -16.15 -11.86
N TYR A 130 1.43 -16.19 -11.49
CA TYR A 130 1.92 -15.52 -10.29
C TYR A 130 2.83 -14.35 -10.69
N ASN A 131 2.20 -13.20 -10.89
CA ASN A 131 2.82 -11.99 -11.39
C ASN A 131 3.70 -11.34 -10.31
N GLU A 132 5.01 -11.56 -10.32
CA GLU A 132 5.96 -11.00 -9.34
C GLU A 132 7.19 -10.38 -10.02
N PHE A 133 7.50 -9.13 -9.68
CA PHE A 133 8.49 -8.31 -10.40
C PHE A 133 9.44 -7.62 -9.42
N SER A 134 10.65 -7.30 -9.86
CA SER A 134 11.52 -6.44 -9.03
C SER A 134 10.93 -5.03 -8.96
N TYR A 135 11.26 -4.27 -7.90
CA TYR A 135 10.74 -2.91 -7.72
C TYR A 135 11.09 -1.99 -8.89
N THR A 136 12.33 -2.07 -9.39
CA THR A 136 12.80 -1.28 -10.53
C THR A 136 12.12 -1.70 -11.83
N GLU A 137 11.91 -3.00 -12.02
CA GLU A 137 11.20 -3.52 -13.18
C GLU A 137 9.74 -3.05 -13.20
N ALA A 138 9.06 -3.10 -12.05
CA ALA A 138 7.67 -2.65 -11.94
C ALA A 138 7.53 -1.16 -12.29
N TRP A 139 8.42 -0.30 -11.79
CA TRP A 139 8.47 1.11 -12.17
C TRP A 139 8.71 1.30 -13.67
N ALA A 140 9.70 0.60 -14.22
CA ALA A 140 10.03 0.69 -15.63
C ALA A 140 8.84 0.26 -16.53
N GLN A 141 8.13 -0.81 -16.14
CA GLN A 141 6.93 -1.24 -16.85
C GLN A 141 5.77 -0.24 -16.72
N ASN A 142 5.55 0.35 -15.54
CA ASN A 142 4.53 1.39 -15.34
C ASN A 142 4.80 2.61 -16.23
N PHE A 143 6.04 3.12 -16.28
CA PHE A 143 6.36 4.26 -17.14
C PHE A 143 6.23 3.93 -18.63
N ARG A 144 6.65 2.73 -19.05
CA ARG A 144 6.40 2.26 -20.43
C ARG A 144 4.91 2.18 -20.75
N ASN A 145 4.08 1.72 -19.81
CA ASN A 145 2.64 1.68 -20.00
C ASN A 145 2.06 3.10 -20.20
N LEU A 146 2.48 4.06 -19.37
CA LEU A 146 2.07 5.46 -19.52
C LEU A 146 2.50 6.06 -20.87
N GLU A 147 3.72 5.75 -21.32
CA GLU A 147 4.21 6.18 -22.63
C GLU A 147 3.36 5.59 -23.78
N ASN A 148 3.03 4.30 -23.70
CA ASN A 148 2.20 3.64 -24.71
C ASN A 148 0.79 4.24 -24.77
N VAL A 149 0.19 4.50 -23.61
CA VAL A 149 -1.11 5.19 -23.52
C VAL A 149 -1.01 6.59 -24.12
N ALA A 150 0.02 7.36 -23.80
CA ALA A 150 0.23 8.70 -24.35
C ALA A 150 0.38 8.69 -25.88
N LYS A 151 1.02 7.66 -26.46
CA LYS A 151 1.13 7.47 -27.92
C LYS A 151 -0.19 7.12 -28.58
N HIS A 152 -1.10 6.41 -27.89
CA HIS A 152 -2.41 6.05 -28.43
C HIS A 152 -3.32 7.26 -28.65
N PHE A 153 -3.11 8.35 -27.90
CA PHE A 153 -3.89 9.59 -28.00
C PHE A 153 -3.27 10.65 -28.92
N LYS A 154 -2.15 10.34 -29.57
CA LYS A 154 -1.54 11.20 -30.61
C LYS A 154 -1.97 10.73 -31.99
#